data_AF-A0AAU6Q2W1-F1
#
_entry.id   AF-A0AAU6Q2W1-F1
#
_cell.length_a   1.000
_cell.length_b   1.000
_cell.length_c   1.000
_cell.angle_alpha   90.00
_cell.angle_beta   90.00
_cell.angle_gamma   90.00
#
_symmetry.space_group_name_H-M   'P 1'
#
loop_
_entity.id
_entity.type
_entity.pdbx_description
1 polymer ?
#
loop_
_entity_poly.entity_id
_entity_poly.type
_entity_poly.pdbx_seq_one_letter_code
_entity_poly.pdbx_strand_id
1 'polypeptide(L)' 'MPKNTKHDFTNAKTVTVDDIAGEYARVRLPDGATENWSLAGLPQGVKKGDLLHVRAAAGKFEMRLASNEDRA' A
#
# COMPACT_ATOMS: atom_id res chain seq x y z
N MET A 1 5.44 -10.90 2.04
CA MET A 1 5.92 -9.74 1.26
C MET A 1 5.54 -9.97 -0.19
N PRO A 2 5.03 -8.96 -0.94
CA PRO A 2 5.14 -9.02 -2.40
C PRO A 2 6.63 -9.18 -2.71
N LYS A 3 7.03 -10.33 -3.24
CA LYS A 3 8.44 -10.73 -3.41
C LYS A 3 9.17 -9.91 -4.50
N ASN A 4 8.53 -8.90 -5.09
CA ASN A 4 8.96 -8.27 -6.35
C ASN A 4 9.06 -6.73 -6.33
N THR A 5 8.94 -6.08 -5.16
CA THR A 5 9.06 -4.62 -5.08
C THR A 5 10.52 -4.20 -5.28
N LYS A 6 10.85 -3.65 -6.46
CA LYS A 6 12.13 -2.96 -6.73
C LYS A 6 12.22 -1.59 -6.03
N HIS A 7 11.19 -1.22 -5.26
CA HIS A 7 11.03 0.11 -4.69
C HIS A 7 11.54 0.16 -3.24
N ASP A 8 12.30 1.21 -2.94
CA ASP A 8 12.76 1.51 -1.59
C ASP A 8 11.63 2.10 -0.75
N PHE A 9 11.20 1.33 0.26
CA PHE A 9 10.25 1.77 1.29
C PHE A 9 10.95 2.17 2.59
N THR A 10 12.28 2.34 2.59
CA THR A 10 13.03 2.77 3.78
C THR A 10 12.49 4.09 4.33
N ASN A 11 12.07 4.97 3.41
CA ASN A 11 11.30 6.15 3.73
C ASN A 11 9.80 5.87 3.59
N ALA A 12 8.97 6.50 4.43
CA ALA A 12 7.52 6.40 4.31
C ALA A 12 7.08 6.87 2.91
N LYS A 13 6.30 6.05 2.22
CA LYS A 13 5.69 6.34 0.92
C LYS A 13 4.18 6.20 1.00
N THR A 14 3.47 7.07 0.29
CA THR A 14 2.02 6.95 0.09
C THR A 14 1.77 6.23 -1.22
N VAL A 15 1.00 5.15 -1.18
CA VAL A 15 0.57 4.38 -2.36
C VAL A 15 -0.95 4.40 -2.44
N THR A 16 -1.50 4.22 -3.64
CA THR A 16 -2.95 4.23 -3.87
C THR A 16 -3.44 2.84 -4.24
N VAL A 17 -4.54 2.39 -3.65
CA VAL A 17 -5.21 1.15 -4.07
C VAL A 17 -6.10 1.46 -5.27
N ASP A 18 -5.64 1.09 -6.46
CA ASP A 18 -6.35 1.32 -7.71
C ASP A 18 -7.53 0.36 -7.91
N ASP A 19 -7.40 -0.88 -7.46
CA ASP A 19 -8.43 -1.90 -7.63
C ASP A 19 -8.24 -3.05 -6.64
N ILE A 20 -9.31 -3.82 -6.40
CA ILE A 20 -9.26 -5.06 -5.61
C ILE A 20 -9.95 -6.17 -6.40
N ALA A 21 -9.23 -7.25 -6.66
CA ALA A 21 -9.70 -8.40 -7.41
C ALA A 21 -9.35 -9.69 -6.68
N GLY A 22 -10.37 -10.36 -6.13
CA GLY A 22 -10.19 -11.58 -5.34
C GLY A 22 -9.32 -11.32 -4.11
N GLU A 23 -8.18 -12.03 -4.01
CA GLU A 23 -7.25 -11.95 -2.89
C GLU A 23 -6.12 -10.92 -3.07
N TYR A 24 -6.17 -10.13 -4.14
CA TYR A 24 -5.13 -9.17 -4.49
C TYR A 24 -5.69 -7.76 -4.66
N ALA A 25 -4.92 -6.78 -4.19
CA ALA A 25 -5.10 -5.37 -4.47
C ALA A 25 -4.10 -4.92 -5.53
N ARG A 26 -4.56 -4.21 -6.54
CA ARG A 26 -3.70 -3.48 -7.47
C ARG A 26 -3.36 -2.15 -6.81
N VAL A 27 -2.08 -1.93 -6.54
CA VAL A 27 -1.54 -0.76 -5.85
C VAL A 27 -0.70 0.06 -6.82
N ARG A 28 -0.96 1.36 -6.90
CA ARG A 28 -0.17 2.34 -7.63
C ARG A 28 0.86 2.98 -6.70
N LEU A 29 2.11 2.93 -7.12
CA LEU A 29 3.26 3.47 -6.44
C LEU A 29 3.46 4.96 -6.78
N PRO A 30 4.30 5.70 -6.02
CA PRO A 30 4.51 7.13 -6.24
C PRO A 30 5.13 7.48 -7.59
N ASP A 31 5.85 6.55 -8.22
CA ASP A 31 6.45 6.71 -9.55
C ASP A 31 5.51 6.32 -10.69
N GLY A 32 4.24 6.00 -10.38
CA GLY A 32 3.22 5.62 -11.35
C GLY A 32 3.24 4.14 -11.73
N ALA A 33 4.20 3.35 -11.24
CA ALA A 33 4.17 1.90 -11.42
C ALA A 33 2.97 1.29 -10.68
N THR A 34 2.44 0.18 -11.20
CA THR A 34 1.37 -0.57 -10.52
C THR A 34 1.82 -1.98 -10.21
N GLU A 35 1.52 -2.44 -9.00
CA GLU A 35 1.85 -3.78 -8.52
C GLU A 35 0.65 -4.47 -7.90
N ASN A 36 0.64 -5.81 -7.91
CA ASN A 36 -0.39 -6.60 -7.26
C ASN A 36 0.10 -7.05 -5.88
N TRP A 37 -0.55 -6.58 -4.83
CA TRP A 37 -0.23 -6.89 -3.44
C TRP A 37 -1.31 -7.83 -2.87
N SER A 38 -0.91 -8.82 -2.07
CA SER A 38 -1.87 -9.70 -1.42
C SER A 38 -2.65 -8.94 -0.34
N LEU A 39 -3.97 -9.09 -0.33
CA LEU A 39 -4.84 -8.50 0.70
C LEU A 39 -4.47 -8.97 2.11
N ALA A 40 -3.95 -10.18 2.26
CA ALA A 40 -3.50 -10.71 3.55
C ALA A 40 -2.31 -9.93 4.14
N GLY A 41 -1.57 -9.19 3.32
CA GLY A 41 -0.49 -8.31 3.75
C GLY A 41 -0.90 -6.86 3.95
N LEU A 42 -2.15 -6.51 3.65
CA LEU A 42 -2.68 -5.15 3.74
C LEU A 42 -3.47 -4.93 5.04
N PRO A 43 -3.65 -3.67 5.47
CA PRO A 43 -4.57 -3.35 6.55
C PRO A 43 -5.98 -3.89 6.29
N GLN A 44 -6.62 -4.39 7.34
CA GLN A 44 -7.98 -4.90 7.24
C GLN A 44 -8.94 -3.77 6.82
N GLY A 45 -9.87 -4.10 5.93
CA GLY A 45 -10.91 -3.17 5.47
C GLY A 45 -10.48 -2.24 4.35
N VAL A 46 -9.29 -2.43 3.76
CA VAL A 46 -8.84 -1.68 2.58
C VAL A 46 -9.83 -1.79 1.42
N LYS A 47 -10.05 -0.68 0.73
CA LYS A 47 -10.96 -0.52 -0.40
C LYS A 47 -10.23 0.12 -1.58
N LYS A 48 -10.82 -0.03 -2.76
CA LYS A 48 -10.43 0.75 -3.94
C LYS A 48 -10.54 2.25 -3.64
N GLY A 49 -9.51 3.00 -4.02
CA GLY A 49 -9.36 4.43 -3.77
C GLY A 49 -8.62 4.76 -2.47
N ASP A 50 -8.40 3.78 -1.58
CA ASP A 50 -7.69 4.04 -0.33
C ASP A 50 -6.23 4.40 -0.58
N LEU A 51 -5.73 5.30 0.25
CA LEU A 51 -4.32 5.64 0.34
C LEU A 51 -3.69 4.84 1.49
N LEU A 52 -2.53 4.26 1.23
CA LEU A 52 -1.77 3.49 2.23
C LEU A 52 -0.43 4.18 2.48
N HIS A 53 -0.10 4.38 3.76
CA HIS A 53 1.24 4.76 4.18
C HIS A 53 2.06 3.50 4.45
N VAL A 54 3.13 3.36 3.68
CA VAL A 54 4.00 2.18 3.69
C VAL A 54 5.40 2.60 4.13
N ARG A 55 5.94 1.94 5.14
CA ARG A 55 7.31 2.16 5.62
C ARG A 55 7.97 0.83 5.97
N ALA A 56 9.16 0.60 5.46
CA ALA A 56 10.05 -0.46 5.87
C ALA A 56 11.16 0.13 6.74
N ALA A 57 11.23 -0.24 8.02
CA ALA A 57 12.29 0.22 8.92
C ALA A 57 12.96 -0.99 9.56
N ALA A 58 14.27 -1.17 9.34
CA ALA A 58 15.15 -2.13 10.01
C ALA A 58 14.47 -3.46 10.44
N GLY A 59 13.95 -4.22 9.47
CA GLY A 59 13.33 -5.54 9.70
C GLY A 59 11.86 -5.51 10.10
N LYS A 60 11.25 -4.33 10.24
CA LYS A 60 9.80 -4.15 10.40
C LYS A 60 9.21 -3.49 9.18
N PHE A 61 8.03 -3.97 8.81
CA PHE A 61 7.27 -3.44 7.71
C PHE A 61 5.92 -2.98 8.26
N GLU A 62 5.66 -1.69 8.13
CA GLU A 62 4.46 -1.04 8.63
C GLU A 62 3.63 -0.53 7.45
N MET A 63 2.36 -0.91 7.44
CA MET A 63 1.35 -0.37 6.54
C MET A 63 0.18 0.16 7.36
N ARG A 64 -0.28 1.36 7.04
CA ARG A 64 -1.48 1.94 7.66
C ARG A 64 -2.34 2.60 6.59
N LEU A 65 -3.66 2.55 6.76
CA LEU A 65 -4.56 3.40 5.98
C LEU A 65 -4.22 4.86 6.28
N ALA A 66 -4.01 5.65 5.24
CA ALA A 66 -3.95 7.09 5.38
C ALA A 66 -5.39 7.54 5.64
N SER A 67 -5.73 7.74 6.91
CA SER A 67 -7.01 8.30 7.31
C SER A 67 -7.18 9.64 6.60
N ASN A 68 -8.21 9.75 5.77
CA ASN A 68 -8.68 11.02 5.26
C ASN A 68 -9.45 11.74 6.38
N GLU A 69 -8.77 12.08 7.47
CA GLU A 69 -9.31 12.86 8.58
C GLU A 69 -8.81 14.32 8.46
N ASP A 70 -8.85 14.88 7.26
CA ASP A 70 -8.47 16.29 7.00
C ASP A 70 -9.29 16.91 5.84
N ARG A 71 -10.51 16.40 5.61
CA ARG A 71 -11.48 16.93 4.63
C ARG A 71 -12.86 17.09 5.27
N ALA A 72 -12.91 17.70 6.45
CA ALA A 72 -14.13 18.25 7.05
C ALA A 72 -14.15 19.78 6.86
#